data_AF-J9FKZ4-F1
#
_entry.id   AF-J9FKZ4-F1
#
_cell.length_a   1.000
_cell.length_b   1.000
_cell.length_c   1.000
_cell.angle_alpha   90.00
_cell.angle_beta   90.00
_cell.angle_gamma   90.00
#
_symmetry.space_group_name_H-M   'P 1'
#
loop_
_entity.id
_entity.type
_entity.pdbx_description
1 polymer ?
#
loop_
_entity_poly.entity_id
_entity_poly.type
_entity_poly.pdbx_seq_one_letter_code
_entity_poly.pdbx_strand_id
1 'polypeptide(L)'
;GIIDIGEEAVRYAEEHGNYQDHTLTLRTSNDFDVDEEGLLLKNEAKSPKGYNYASDVESKGYDVLSSAALYAEKRLKEEFE
;
A
#
# COMPACT_ATOMS: atom_id res chain seq x y z
N GLY A 1 -12.89 12.18 -0.44
CA GLY A 1 -13.11 11.57 -1.77
C GLY A 1 -12.10 10.46 -2.02
N ILE A 2 -12.29 9.62 -3.06
CA ILE A 2 -11.48 8.40 -3.27
C ILE A 2 -9.98 8.69 -3.35
N ILE A 3 -9.58 9.81 -3.99
CA ILE A 3 -8.18 10.25 -4.08
C ILE A 3 -7.59 10.52 -2.69
N ASP A 4 -8.30 11.26 -1.84
CA ASP A 4 -7.83 11.56 -0.47
C ASP A 4 -7.62 10.27 0.33
N ILE A 5 -8.52 9.29 0.16
CA ILE A 5 -8.41 7.98 0.82
C ILE A 5 -7.18 7.20 0.31
N GLY A 6 -6.86 7.29 -0.98
CA GLY A 6 -5.64 6.74 -1.56
C GLY A 6 -4.37 7.36 -0.94
N GLU A 7 -4.33 8.69 -0.83
CA GLU A 7 -3.22 9.41 -0.20
C GLU A 7 -3.07 9.06 1.30
N GLU A 8 -4.19 8.96 2.03
CA GLU A 8 -4.20 8.51 3.42
C GLU A 8 -3.67 7.07 3.54
N ALA A 9 -4.07 6.17 2.64
CA ALA A 9 -3.65 4.78 2.68
C ALA A 9 -2.16 4.59 2.39
N VAL A 10 -1.60 5.33 1.43
CA VAL A 10 -0.14 5.33 1.18
C VAL A 10 0.60 5.79 2.42
N ARG A 11 0.16 6.89 3.04
CA ARG A 11 0.77 7.38 4.29
C ARG A 11 0.62 6.39 5.44
N TYR A 12 -0.53 5.73 5.54
CA TYR A 12 -0.76 4.70 6.55
C TYR A 12 0.23 3.53 6.37
N ALA A 13 0.44 3.05 5.13
CA ALA A 13 1.45 2.04 4.83
C ALA A 13 2.86 2.51 5.24
N GLU A 14 3.15 3.79 5.02
CA GLU A 14 4.44 4.38 5.38
C GLU A 14 4.67 4.43 6.90
N GLU A 15 3.65 4.79 7.67
CA GLU A 15 3.74 4.97 9.12
C GLU A 15 3.60 3.65 9.91
N HIS A 16 2.80 2.70 9.40
CA HIS A 16 2.40 1.50 10.15
C HIS A 16 3.00 0.18 9.64
N GLY A 17 3.52 0.14 8.41
CA GLY A 17 4.14 -1.09 7.89
C GLY A 17 5.33 -1.52 8.74
N ASN A 18 5.40 -2.81 9.07
CA ASN A 18 6.33 -3.34 10.08
C ASN A 18 7.68 -3.83 9.50
N TYR A 19 7.86 -3.76 8.18
CA TYR A 19 9.13 -4.12 7.55
C TYR A 19 10.19 -3.03 7.79
N GLN A 20 11.35 -3.43 8.30
CA GLN A 20 12.48 -2.52 8.46
C GLN A 20 13.17 -2.27 7.11
N ASP A 21 12.65 -1.29 6.39
CA ASP A 21 13.15 -0.91 5.07
C ASP A 21 14.41 -0.05 5.17
N HIS A 22 15.58 -0.69 5.17
CA HIS A 22 16.87 -0.01 5.24
C HIS A 22 17.24 0.79 3.99
N THR A 23 16.73 0.40 2.82
CA THR A 23 17.04 1.07 1.55
C THR A 23 15.96 2.08 1.15
N LEU A 24 14.88 2.17 1.93
CA LEU A 24 13.66 2.95 1.65
C LEU A 24 12.94 2.55 0.36
N THR A 25 13.36 1.46 -0.28
CA THR A 25 12.85 1.08 -1.61
C THR A 25 11.39 0.67 -1.57
N LEU A 26 10.97 -0.09 -0.57
CA LEU A 26 9.56 -0.50 -0.45
C LEU A 26 8.70 0.67 -0.01
N ARG A 27 9.14 1.38 1.02
CA ARG A 27 8.41 2.47 1.66
C ARG A 27 8.09 3.58 0.67
N THR A 28 9.06 4.03 -0.12
CA THR A 28 8.87 5.12 -1.10
C THR A 28 8.31 4.64 -2.44
N SER A 29 7.99 3.35 -2.58
CA SER A 29 7.38 2.79 -3.80
C SER A 29 5.90 2.46 -3.60
N ASN A 30 5.32 2.78 -2.43
CA ASN A 30 3.88 2.73 -2.22
C ASN A 30 3.21 3.81 -3.07
N ASP A 31 2.16 3.44 -3.79
CA ASP A 31 1.41 4.34 -4.65
C ASP A 31 -0.03 3.84 -4.77
N PHE A 32 -0.88 4.62 -5.43
CA PHE A 32 -2.25 4.24 -5.72
C PHE A 32 -2.71 4.76 -7.08
N ASP A 33 -3.68 4.06 -7.66
CA ASP A 33 -4.42 4.53 -8.84
C ASP A 33 -5.91 4.60 -8.49
N VAL A 34 -6.62 5.55 -9.11
CA VAL A 34 -8.08 5.69 -9.02
C VAL A 34 -8.66 5.64 -10.43
N ASP A 35 -9.62 4.74 -10.63
CA ASP A 35 -10.32 4.56 -11.90
C ASP A 35 -11.82 4.27 -11.68
N GLU A 36 -12.52 3.83 -12.73
CA GLU A 36 -13.94 3.49 -12.68
C GLU A 36 -14.25 2.28 -11.78
N GLU A 37 -13.27 1.42 -11.50
CA GLU A 37 -13.39 0.25 -10.62
C GLU A 37 -13.17 0.61 -9.14
N GLY A 38 -12.46 1.71 -8.86
CA GLY A 38 -12.32 2.27 -7.52
C GLY A 38 -10.89 2.70 -7.20
N LEU A 39 -10.40 2.26 -6.04
CA LEU A 39 -9.05 2.57 -5.54
C LEU A 39 -8.19 1.30 -5.59
N LEU A 40 -7.06 1.37 -6.30
CA LEU A 40 -6.04 0.32 -6.33
C LEU A 40 -4.80 0.79 -5.58
N LEU A 41 -4.44 0.10 -4.49
CA LEU A 41 -3.14 0.28 -3.85
C LEU A 41 -2.10 -0.61 -4.51
N LYS A 42 -0.91 -0.05 -4.79
CA LYS A 42 0.19 -0.76 -5.45
C LYS A 42 1.52 -0.42 -4.80
N ASN A 43 2.48 -1.34 -4.95
CA ASN A 43 3.87 -1.08 -4.63
C ASN A 43 4.72 -1.38 -5.86
N GLU A 44 5.45 -0.38 -6.36
CA GLU A 44 6.22 -0.49 -7.60
C GLU A 44 7.64 -1.04 -7.41
N ALA A 45 8.03 -1.38 -6.17
CA ALA A 45 9.36 -1.91 -5.89
C ALA A 45 9.55 -3.27 -6.55
N LYS A 46 10.62 -3.39 -7.35
CA LYS A 46 11.05 -4.65 -7.95
C LYS A 46 12.21 -5.22 -7.17
N SER A 47 12.14 -6.51 -6.87
CA SER A 47 13.30 -7.25 -6.37
C SER A 47 14.40 -7.29 -7.43
N PRO A 48 15.68 -7.45 -7.06
CA PRO A 48 16.77 -7.71 -8.01
C PRO A 48 16.50 -8.89 -8.97
N LYS A 49 15.59 -9.80 -8.60
CA LYS A 49 15.16 -10.95 -9.41
C LYS A 49 13.92 -10.68 -10.28
N GLY A 50 13.40 -9.45 -10.30
CA GLY A 50 12.34 -9.02 -11.21
C GLY A 50 10.90 -9.26 -10.75
N TYR A 51 10.66 -9.80 -9.55
CA TYR A 51 9.32 -9.95 -8.98
C TYR A 51 8.91 -8.75 -8.11
N ASN A 52 7.61 -8.61 -7.82
CA ASN A 52 7.09 -7.57 -6.92
C ASN A 52 7.67 -7.77 -5.52
N TYR A 53 8.46 -6.79 -5.06
CA TYR A 53 9.22 -6.93 -3.82
C TYR A 53 8.31 -6.92 -2.59
N ALA A 54 7.24 -6.13 -2.61
CA ALA A 54 6.28 -6.06 -1.52
C ALA A 54 5.61 -7.42 -1.28
N SER A 55 5.15 -8.10 -2.34
CA SER A 55 4.52 -9.43 -2.20
C SER A 55 5.46 -10.48 -1.58
N ASP A 56 6.76 -10.46 -1.90
CA ASP A 56 7.75 -11.37 -1.30
C ASP A 56 7.98 -11.06 0.19
N VAL A 57 8.03 -9.77 0.55
CA VAL A 57 8.15 -9.35 1.95
C VAL A 57 6.89 -9.72 2.74
N GLU A 58 5.70 -9.49 2.21
CA GLU A 58 4.44 -9.86 2.86
C GLU A 58 4.27 -11.37 2.99
N SER A 59 4.75 -12.16 2.01
CA SER A 59 4.75 -13.62 2.10
C SER A 59 5.57 -14.16 3.28
N LYS A 60 6.50 -13.36 3.82
CA LYS A 60 7.33 -13.68 4.99
C LYS A 60 6.71 -13.20 6.31
N GLY A 61 5.48 -12.67 6.28
CA GLY A 61 4.74 -12.24 7.46
C GLY A 61 4.97 -10.79 7.86
N TYR A 62 5.63 -9.99 7.02
CA TYR A 62 5.72 -8.55 7.22
C TYR A 62 4.50 -7.84 6.61
N ASP A 63 4.28 -6.61 7.04
CA ASP A 63 3.22 -5.74 6.54
C ASP A 63 3.86 -4.61 5.72
N VAL A 64 3.45 -4.51 4.46
CA VAL A 64 3.90 -3.46 3.52
C VAL A 64 2.70 -2.65 3.04
N LEU A 65 1.65 -3.31 2.53
CA LEU A 65 0.42 -2.66 2.03
C LEU A 65 -0.86 -3.28 2.58
N SER A 66 -0.82 -4.51 3.09
CA SER A 66 -2.01 -5.25 3.51
C SER A 66 -2.83 -4.49 4.56
N SER A 67 -2.20 -3.91 5.58
CA SER A 67 -2.92 -3.10 6.58
C SER A 67 -3.48 -1.80 6.00
N ALA A 68 -2.79 -1.17 5.06
CA ALA A 68 -3.24 0.02 4.37
C ALA A 68 -4.44 -0.25 3.45
N ALA A 69 -4.50 -1.42 2.82
CA ALA A 69 -5.66 -1.84 2.04
C ALA A 69 -6.91 -2.00 2.91
N LEU A 70 -6.77 -2.61 4.09
CA LEU A 70 -7.86 -2.72 5.07
C LEU A 70 -8.29 -1.36 5.61
N TYR A 71 -7.32 -0.46 5.86
CA TYR A 71 -7.60 0.92 6.24
C TYR A 71 -8.39 1.65 5.15
N ALA A 72 -7.94 1.57 3.89
CA ALA A 72 -8.61 2.18 2.75
C ALA A 72 -10.03 1.64 2.57
N GLU A 73 -10.23 0.32 2.68
CA GLU A 73 -11.55 -0.31 2.60
C GLU A 73 -12.50 0.27 3.66
N LYS A 74 -12.03 0.44 4.89
CA LYS A 74 -12.83 1.05 5.96
C LYS A 74 -13.19 2.50 5.65
N ARG A 75 -12.23 3.30 5.18
CA ARG A 75 -12.45 4.71 4.83
C ARG A 75 -13.42 4.88 3.66
N LEU A 76 -13.33 4.00 2.65
CA LEU A 76 -14.27 3.98 1.52
C LEU A 76 -15.69 3.67 1.98
N LYS A 77 -15.87 2.71 2.91
CA LYS A 77 -17.19 2.43 3.49
C LYS A 77 -17.74 3.65 4.23
N GLU A 78 -16.92 4.32 5.04
CA GLU A 78 -17.32 5.54 5.76
C GLU A 78 -17.69 6.72 4.84
N GLU A 79 -17.05 6.84 3.67
CA GLU A 79 -17.33 7.91 2.69
C GLU A 79 -18.65 7.67 1.91
N PHE A 80 -19.05 6.41 1.73
CA PHE A 80 -20.19 6.02 0.90
C PHE A 80 -21.39 5.41 1.67
N GLU A 81 -21.32 5.32 3.01
CA GLU A 81 -22.44 5.03 3.91
C GLU A 81 -23.17 6.30 4.37
#